data_AF-A0A7W9SQH2-F1
#
_entry.id   AF-A0A7W9SQH2-F1
#
_cell.length_a   1.000
_cell.length_b   1.000
_cell.length_c   1.000
_cell.angle_alpha   90.00
_cell.angle_beta   90.00
_cell.angle_gamma   90.00
#
_symmetry.space_group_name_H-M   'P 1'
#
loop_
_entity.id
_entity.type
_entity.pdbx_description
1 polymer ?
#
loop_
_entity_poly.entity_id
_entity_poly.type
_entity_poly.pdbx_seq_one_letter_code
_entity_poly.pdbx_strand_id
1 'polypeptide(L)'
;MEKQGTDEQRRRGRRPVDARARRERVEKAIQELESLNLPFTMQDVADRADVSRATLYRDAALRDLVGSRGDGPKVRPADSRSVAQLEEERKGLLSERRALRRELDETKKRVNELLERCAALEREQRERPAAPEQPSQSESEKIRAQAYADGFAAGTRAAMQRGGTRPGVVSTGGLSSAAARLPRASVLSARRTLARALHPDLFAQDPATQLLATEILKQLNSLADK
;
A
#
# COMPACT_ATOMS: atom_id res chain seq x y z
N MET A 1 -43.98 -7.62 -74.42
CA MET A 1 -42.93 -8.41 -73.75
C MET A 1 -41.60 -7.81 -74.14
N GLU A 2 -40.67 -7.68 -73.20
CA GLU A 2 -39.20 -7.59 -73.33
C GLU A 2 -38.64 -6.61 -72.29
N LYS A 3 -38.26 -7.16 -71.12
CA LYS A 3 -37.41 -6.47 -70.15
C LYS A 3 -35.97 -6.69 -70.62
N GLN A 4 -35.34 -5.63 -71.12
CA GLN A 4 -33.91 -5.63 -71.44
C GLN A 4 -33.13 -5.66 -70.12
N GLY A 5 -32.58 -6.83 -69.78
CA GLY A 5 -31.62 -7.00 -68.70
C GLY A 5 -30.27 -6.48 -69.15
N THR A 6 -29.87 -5.31 -68.65
CA THR A 6 -28.49 -4.83 -68.76
C THR A 6 -27.63 -5.62 -67.78
N ASP A 7 -27.06 -6.72 -68.26
CA ASP A 7 -25.94 -7.41 -67.61
C ASP A 7 -24.70 -6.51 -67.66
N GLU A 8 -24.63 -5.56 -66.73
CA GLU A 8 -23.40 -4.86 -66.39
C GLU A 8 -22.37 -5.89 -65.91
N GLN A 9 -21.51 -6.30 -66.84
CA GLN A 9 -20.32 -7.09 -66.56
C GLN A 9 -19.48 -6.39 -65.50
N ARG A 10 -19.63 -6.83 -64.24
CA ARG A 10 -18.79 -6.41 -63.12
C ARG A 10 -17.33 -6.65 -63.51
N ARG A 11 -16.60 -5.56 -63.78
CA ARG A 11 -15.15 -5.58 -64.04
C ARG A 11 -14.47 -6.31 -62.89
N ARG A 12 -13.87 -7.48 -63.17
CA ARG A 12 -13.03 -8.19 -62.22
C ARG A 12 -11.86 -7.26 -61.88
N GLY A 13 -11.79 -6.81 -60.63
CA GLY A 13 -10.70 -5.95 -60.15
C GLY A 13 -9.33 -6.59 -60.39
N ARG A 14 -8.28 -5.75 -60.45
CA ARG A 14 -6.87 -6.17 -60.59
C ARG A 14 -6.59 -7.39 -59.71
N ARG A 15 -6.00 -8.44 -60.29
CA ARG A 15 -5.55 -9.62 -59.53
C ARG A 15 -4.68 -9.13 -58.36
N PRO A 16 -4.96 -9.57 -57.12
CA PRO A 16 -4.18 -9.16 -55.97
C PRO A 16 -2.74 -9.67 -56.12
N VAL A 17 -1.78 -8.87 -55.63
CA VAL A 17 -0.33 -9.15 -55.53
C VAL A 17 -0.07 -10.64 -55.35
N ASP A 18 0.80 -11.20 -56.21
CA ASP A 18 1.09 -12.62 -56.35
C ASP A 18 1.13 -13.36 -55.02
N ALA A 19 0.33 -14.43 -54.90
CA ALA A 19 0.20 -15.20 -53.66
C ALA A 19 1.56 -15.72 -53.15
N ARG A 20 2.49 -16.02 -54.06
CA ARG A 20 3.87 -16.42 -53.73
C ARG A 20 4.64 -15.29 -53.07
N ALA A 21 4.67 -14.10 -53.69
CA ALA A 21 5.34 -12.93 -53.14
C ALA A 21 4.76 -12.51 -51.78
N ARG A 22 3.46 -12.73 -51.56
CA ARG A 22 2.83 -12.52 -50.25
C ARG A 22 3.32 -13.51 -49.20
N ARG A 23 3.39 -14.80 -49.55
CA ARG A 23 3.89 -15.84 -48.65
C ARG A 23 5.35 -15.60 -48.27
N GLU A 24 6.20 -15.25 -49.23
CA GLU A 24 7.60 -14.92 -48.98
C GLU A 24 7.76 -13.72 -48.02
N ARG A 25 6.94 -12.67 -48.18
CA ARG A 25 6.93 -11.54 -47.23
C ARG A 25 6.52 -11.96 -45.82
N VAL A 26 5.51 -12.82 -45.70
CA VAL A 26 5.06 -13.34 -44.40
C VAL A 26 6.13 -14.24 -43.77
N GLU A 27 6.76 -15.13 -44.53
CA GLU A 27 7.86 -15.98 -44.04
C GLU A 27 9.05 -15.16 -43.57
N LYS A 28 9.44 -14.11 -44.32
CA LYS A 28 10.50 -13.19 -43.91
C LYS A 28 10.14 -12.43 -42.62
N ALA A 29 8.91 -11.93 -42.52
CA ALA A 29 8.44 -11.24 -41.31
C ALA A 29 8.47 -12.16 -40.08
N ILE A 30 8.09 -13.43 -40.24
CA ILE A 30 8.19 -14.45 -39.18
C ILE A 30 9.65 -14.67 -38.78
N GLN A 31 10.56 -14.86 -39.75
CA GLN A 31 11.98 -15.06 -39.45
C GLN A 31 12.62 -13.88 -38.72
N GLU A 32 12.26 -12.65 -39.09
CA GLU A 32 12.71 -11.45 -38.38
C GLU A 32 12.22 -11.44 -36.94
N LEU A 33 10.95 -11.77 -36.70
CA LEU A 33 10.37 -11.83 -35.35
C LEU A 33 10.98 -12.98 -34.53
N GLU A 34 11.23 -14.13 -35.14
CA GLU A 34 11.94 -15.27 -34.54
C GLU A 34 13.38 -14.88 -34.16
N SER A 35 14.10 -14.14 -35.01
CA SER A 35 15.48 -13.71 -34.74
C SER A 35 15.61 -12.80 -33.50
N LEU A 36 14.53 -12.07 -33.18
CA LEU A 36 14.45 -11.23 -31.99
C LEU A 36 14.18 -12.04 -30.71
N ASN A 37 13.92 -13.35 -30.82
CA ASN A 37 13.50 -14.23 -29.74
C ASN A 37 12.29 -13.69 -28.96
N LEU A 38 11.45 -12.90 -29.62
CA LEU A 38 10.22 -12.36 -29.04
C LEU A 38 9.05 -13.19 -29.56
N PRO A 39 8.11 -13.60 -28.71
CA PRO A 39 6.83 -14.12 -29.18
C PRO A 39 6.08 -13.02 -29.94
N PHE A 40 5.38 -13.40 -31.00
CA PHE A 40 4.73 -12.48 -31.90
C PHE A 40 3.32 -12.95 -32.25
N THR A 41 2.42 -12.00 -32.49
CA THR A 41 1.02 -12.27 -32.82
C THR A 41 0.77 -12.23 -34.33
N MET A 42 -0.41 -12.71 -34.75
CA MET A 42 -0.92 -12.50 -36.11
C MET A 42 -0.96 -11.03 -36.53
N GLN A 43 -1.10 -10.09 -35.58
CA GLN A 43 -1.10 -8.66 -35.86
C GLN A 43 0.32 -8.18 -36.19
N ASP A 44 1.32 -8.60 -35.41
CA ASP A 44 2.71 -8.20 -35.62
C ASP A 44 3.23 -8.70 -36.98
N VAL A 45 2.86 -9.93 -37.36
CA VAL A 45 3.19 -10.49 -38.67
C VAL A 45 2.50 -9.72 -39.80
N ALA A 46 1.22 -9.35 -39.61
CA ALA A 46 0.46 -8.57 -40.58
C ALA A 46 1.10 -7.20 -40.84
N ASP A 47 1.44 -6.49 -39.76
CA ASP A 47 2.03 -5.15 -39.83
C ASP A 47 3.42 -5.18 -40.46
N ARG A 48 4.23 -6.20 -40.17
CA ARG A 48 5.61 -6.32 -40.66
C ARG A 48 5.71 -6.85 -42.09
N ALA A 49 4.77 -7.70 -42.51
CA ALA A 49 4.68 -8.19 -43.88
C ALA A 49 3.96 -7.22 -44.85
N ASP A 50 3.39 -6.13 -44.33
CA ASP A 50 2.51 -5.19 -45.04
C ASP A 50 1.35 -5.94 -45.74
N VAL A 51 0.62 -6.70 -44.93
CA VAL A 51 -0.53 -7.51 -45.34
C VAL A 51 -1.64 -7.33 -44.31
N SER A 52 -2.88 -7.11 -44.74
CA SER A 52 -3.98 -6.99 -43.79
C SER A 52 -4.20 -8.27 -42.99
N ARG A 53 -4.51 -8.14 -41.70
CA ARG A 53 -4.83 -9.27 -40.81
C ARG A 53 -5.94 -10.18 -41.37
N ALA A 54 -6.94 -9.58 -42.01
CA ALA A 54 -8.01 -10.32 -42.67
C ALA A 54 -7.50 -11.25 -43.79
N THR A 55 -6.42 -10.86 -44.49
CA THR A 55 -5.80 -11.68 -45.52
C THR A 55 -5.09 -12.89 -44.91
N LEU A 56 -4.39 -12.72 -43.79
CA LEU A 56 -3.75 -13.83 -43.07
C LEU A 56 -4.78 -14.84 -42.56
N TYR A 57 -5.93 -14.37 -42.09
CA TYR A 57 -7.01 -15.29 -41.72
C TYR A 57 -7.66 -15.94 -42.93
N ARG A 58 -7.89 -15.24 -44.04
CA ARG A 58 -8.59 -15.83 -45.20
C ARG A 58 -7.80 -16.94 -45.89
N ASP A 59 -6.47 -16.86 -45.89
CA ASP A 59 -5.60 -17.87 -46.49
C ASP A 59 -5.20 -18.92 -45.45
N ALA A 60 -5.66 -20.16 -45.63
CA ALA A 60 -5.38 -21.26 -44.70
C ALA A 60 -3.88 -21.53 -44.57
N ALA A 61 -3.12 -21.46 -45.67
CA ALA A 61 -1.68 -21.75 -45.65
C ALA A 61 -0.89 -20.71 -44.85
N LEU A 62 -1.26 -19.43 -44.93
CA LEU A 62 -0.64 -18.37 -44.13
C LEU A 62 -1.04 -18.45 -42.66
N ARG A 63 -2.30 -18.81 -42.39
CA ARG A 63 -2.82 -18.98 -41.03
C ARG A 63 -2.08 -20.11 -40.30
N ASP A 64 -1.89 -21.25 -40.94
CA ASP A 64 -1.21 -22.40 -40.35
C ASP A 64 0.28 -22.12 -40.13
N LEU A 65 0.89 -21.38 -41.07
CA LEU A 65 2.28 -20.93 -40.97
C LEU A 65 2.51 -20.04 -39.73
N VAL A 66 1.60 -19.10 -39.46
CA VAL A 66 1.69 -18.24 -38.27
C VAL A 66 1.26 -19.00 -37.01
N GLY A 67 0.18 -19.78 -37.06
CA GLY A 67 -0.38 -20.50 -35.90
C GLY A 67 0.57 -21.56 -35.34
N SER A 68 1.33 -22.24 -36.19
CA SER A 68 2.35 -23.22 -35.76
C SER A 68 3.54 -22.59 -35.02
N ARG A 69 3.77 -21.28 -35.18
CA ARG A 69 4.96 -20.58 -34.68
C ARG A 69 4.66 -19.46 -33.67
N GLY A 70 3.48 -18.85 -33.73
CA GLY A 70 3.14 -17.60 -33.04
C GLY A 70 2.07 -17.71 -31.95
N ASP A 71 1.43 -18.86 -31.72
CA ASP A 71 0.30 -18.94 -30.78
C ASP A 71 0.44 -20.06 -29.74
N GLY A 72 1.56 -20.03 -28.99
CA GLY A 72 1.75 -20.85 -27.80
C GLY A 72 1.33 -20.10 -26.52
N PRO A 73 0.37 -20.59 -25.72
CA PRO A 73 -0.05 -19.96 -24.45
C PRO A 73 1.03 -19.94 -23.36
N LYS A 74 2.20 -20.53 -23.61
CA LYS A 74 3.35 -20.53 -22.68
C LYS A 74 4.28 -19.33 -22.84
N VAL A 75 4.17 -18.55 -23.93
CA VAL A 75 5.09 -17.45 -24.23
C VAL A 75 4.29 -16.25 -24.75
N ARG A 76 3.40 -15.68 -23.93
CA ARG A 76 2.86 -14.34 -24.24
C ARG A 76 3.96 -13.32 -23.93
N PRO A 77 4.31 -12.39 -24.84
CA PRO A 77 5.10 -11.25 -24.42
C PRO A 77 4.24 -10.47 -23.44
N ALA A 78 4.77 -10.19 -22.24
CA ALA A 78 4.18 -9.15 -21.41
C ALA A 78 4.15 -7.87 -22.26
N ASP A 79 3.01 -7.17 -22.27
CA ASP A 79 2.83 -5.91 -22.99
C ASP A 79 4.03 -5.00 -22.68
N SER A 80 4.73 -4.50 -23.70
CA SER A 80 5.95 -3.72 -23.51
C SER A 80 5.73 -2.51 -22.60
N ARG A 81 4.51 -1.96 -22.60
CA ARG A 81 4.09 -0.91 -21.67
C ARG A 81 4.00 -1.41 -20.23
N SER A 82 3.45 -2.60 -20.02
CA SER A 82 3.39 -3.24 -18.70
C SER A 82 4.77 -3.58 -18.17
N VAL A 83 5.70 -4.03 -19.02
CA VAL A 83 7.08 -4.32 -18.62
C VAL A 83 7.77 -3.02 -18.19
N ALA A 84 7.63 -1.95 -18.96
CA ALA A 84 8.20 -0.65 -18.60
C ALA A 84 7.65 -0.11 -17.28
N GLN A 85 6.34 -0.23 -17.05
CA GLN A 85 5.69 0.14 -15.79
C GLN A 85 6.23 -0.67 -14.61
N LEU A 86 6.32 -2.00 -14.75
CA LEU A 86 6.87 -2.87 -13.71
C LEU A 86 8.35 -2.59 -13.44
N GLU A 87 9.13 -2.20 -14.45
CA GLU A 87 10.52 -1.78 -14.27
C GLU A 87 10.63 -0.46 -13.50
N GLU A 88 9.76 0.51 -13.77
CA GLU A 88 9.69 1.77 -13.01
C GLU A 88 9.26 1.53 -11.56
N GLU A 89 8.22 0.73 -11.35
CA GLU A 89 7.78 0.31 -10.01
C GLU A 89 8.89 -0.41 -9.26
N ARG A 90 9.59 -1.34 -9.92
CA ARG A 90 10.74 -2.03 -9.32
C ARG A 90 11.85 -1.05 -8.93
N LYS A 91 12.16 -0.07 -9.77
CA LYS A 91 13.16 0.97 -9.45
C LYS A 91 12.70 1.82 -8.25
N GLY A 92 11.42 2.19 -8.19
CA GLY A 92 10.81 2.88 -7.05
C GLY A 92 10.89 2.08 -5.75
N LEU A 93 10.48 0.81 -5.78
CA LEU A 93 10.57 -0.07 -4.60
C LEU A 93 12.02 -0.28 -4.15
N LEU A 94 12.99 -0.32 -5.06
CA LEU A 94 14.41 -0.42 -4.71
C LEU A 94 14.94 0.86 -4.05
N SER A 95 14.51 2.04 -4.48
CA SER A 95 14.90 3.31 -3.85
C SER A 95 14.25 3.45 -2.47
N GLU A 96 12.96 3.11 -2.34
CA GLU A 96 12.25 3.06 -1.05
C GLU A 96 12.91 2.07 -0.09
N ARG A 97 13.27 0.87 -0.55
CA ARG A 97 13.98 -0.12 0.28
C ARG A 97 15.32 0.42 0.79
N ARG A 98 16.04 1.20 -0.02
CA ARG A 98 17.30 1.83 0.40
C ARG A 98 17.06 2.94 1.42
N ALA A 99 16.02 3.76 1.24
CA ALA A 99 15.65 4.81 2.19
C ALA A 99 15.26 4.21 3.54
N LEU A 100 14.36 3.22 3.55
CA LEU A 100 13.92 2.53 4.76
C LEU A 100 15.08 1.86 5.52
N ARG A 101 16.07 1.31 4.80
CA ARG A 101 17.29 0.77 5.44
C ARG A 101 18.09 1.85 6.16
N ARG A 102 18.26 3.03 5.55
CA ARG A 102 18.96 4.15 6.19
C ARG A 102 18.22 4.64 7.43
N GLU A 103 16.90 4.80 7.34
CA GLU A 103 16.06 5.18 8.49
C GLU A 103 16.14 4.15 9.62
N LEU A 104 16.15 2.86 9.28
CA LEU A 104 16.31 1.78 10.25
C LEU A 104 17.68 1.85 10.94
N ASP A 105 18.74 2.10 10.19
CA ASP A 105 20.08 2.25 10.76
C ASP A 105 20.21 3.50 11.66
N GLU A 106 19.58 4.62 11.27
CA GLU A 106 19.54 5.84 12.08
C GLU A 106 18.72 5.66 13.38
N THR A 107 17.56 5.01 13.29
CA THR A 107 16.73 4.73 14.46
C THR A 107 17.43 3.76 15.41
N LYS A 108 18.12 2.73 14.91
CA LYS A 108 18.98 1.86 15.73
C LYS A 108 20.06 2.65 16.47
N LYS A 109 20.74 3.57 15.80
CA LYS A 109 21.75 4.44 16.46
C LYS A 109 21.12 5.26 17.58
N ARG A 110 19.98 5.93 17.33
CA ARG A 110 19.27 6.72 18.34
C ARG A 110 18.83 5.87 19.53
N VAL A 111 18.35 4.65 19.30
CA VAL A 111 17.98 3.73 20.39
C VAL A 111 19.20 3.35 21.21
N ASN A 112 20.33 3.01 20.58
CA ASN A 112 21.56 2.70 21.30
C ASN A 112 22.05 3.89 22.14
N GLU A 113 22.04 5.10 21.59
CA GLU A 113 22.38 6.32 22.32
C GLU A 113 21.46 6.55 23.53
N LEU A 114 20.16 6.29 23.40
CA LEU A 114 19.21 6.39 24.51
C LEU A 114 19.46 5.33 25.57
N LEU A 115 19.76 4.08 25.17
CA LEU A 115 20.11 3.01 26.10
C LEU A 115 21.38 3.33 26.88
N GLU A 116 22.41 3.89 26.22
CA GLU A 116 23.63 4.35 26.88
C GLU A 116 23.36 5.49 27.88
N ARG A 117 22.51 6.45 27.51
CA ARG A 117 22.09 7.54 28.43
C ARG A 117 21.31 7.01 29.63
N CYS A 118 20.38 6.08 29.41
CA CYS A 118 19.64 5.44 30.51
C CYS A 118 20.59 4.69 31.44
N ALA A 119 21.52 3.90 30.89
CA ALA A 119 22.52 3.20 31.69
C ALA A 119 23.44 4.17 32.48
N ALA A 120 23.80 5.31 31.89
CA ALA A 120 24.57 6.34 32.57
C ALA A 120 23.78 6.98 33.73
N LEU A 121 22.51 7.31 33.51
CA LEU A 121 21.62 7.84 34.55
C LEU A 121 21.38 6.84 35.68
N GLU A 122 21.24 5.54 35.36
CA GLU A 122 21.12 4.50 36.37
C GLU A 122 22.40 4.36 37.22
N ARG A 123 23.58 4.48 36.60
CA ARG A 123 24.85 4.52 37.34
C ARG A 123 24.94 5.75 38.23
N GLU A 124 24.61 6.93 37.71
CA GLU A 124 24.60 8.17 38.49
C GLU A 124 23.61 8.08 39.67
N GLN A 125 22.45 7.45 39.51
CA GLN A 125 21.50 7.25 40.60
C GLN A 125 22.00 6.27 41.66
N ARG A 126 22.76 5.24 41.27
CA ARG A 126 23.37 4.29 42.22
C ARG A 126 24.58 4.88 42.94
N GLU A 127 25.35 5.71 42.24
CA GLU A 127 26.54 6.37 42.78
C GLU A 127 26.19 7.64 43.55
N ARG A 128 25.00 8.22 43.33
CA ARG A 128 24.46 9.25 44.21
C ARG A 128 24.39 8.65 45.62
N PRO A 129 25.17 9.18 46.58
CA PRO A 129 25.02 8.75 47.96
C PRO A 129 23.57 8.99 48.34
N ALA A 130 22.95 8.01 49.01
CA ALA A 130 21.63 8.18 49.60
C ALA A 130 21.64 9.56 50.29
N ALA A 131 20.81 10.48 49.78
CA ALA A 131 20.79 11.84 50.31
C ALA A 131 20.70 11.73 51.83
N PRO A 132 21.51 12.49 52.59
CA PRO A 132 21.45 12.44 54.04
C PRO A 132 19.99 12.61 54.41
N GLU A 133 19.43 11.62 55.13
CA GLU A 133 18.04 11.58 55.55
C GLU A 133 17.70 12.99 56.04
N GLN A 134 16.92 13.72 55.25
CA GLN A 134 16.48 15.04 55.66
C GLN A 134 15.83 14.86 57.04
N PRO A 135 16.18 15.69 58.03
CA PRO A 135 15.73 15.51 59.39
C PRO A 135 14.22 15.37 59.34
N SER A 136 13.74 14.19 59.77
CA SER A 136 12.35 13.76 59.84
C SER A 136 11.40 14.91 59.55
N GLN A 137 10.81 14.92 58.35
CA GLN A 137 9.64 15.75 58.04
C GLN A 137 8.77 15.79 59.28
N SER A 138 8.74 16.95 59.93
CA SER A 138 8.15 17.11 61.26
C SER A 138 6.76 16.50 61.23
N GLU A 139 6.27 15.94 62.34
CA GLU A 139 4.92 15.37 62.39
C GLU A 139 3.87 16.31 61.78
N SER A 140 4.11 17.63 61.82
CA SER A 140 3.28 18.65 61.17
C SER A 140 3.18 18.54 59.63
N GLU A 141 4.22 18.09 58.93
CA GLU A 141 4.19 17.86 57.47
C GLU A 141 3.48 16.55 57.13
N LYS A 142 3.67 15.50 57.94
CA LYS A 142 2.91 14.25 57.82
C LYS A 142 1.42 14.49 58.07
N ILE A 143 1.08 15.26 59.11
CA ILE A 143 -0.29 15.66 59.42
C ILE A 143 -0.89 16.50 58.28
N ARG A 144 -0.12 17.43 57.69
CA ARG A 144 -0.58 18.19 56.52
C ARG A 144 -0.83 17.29 55.32
N ALA A 145 0.13 16.43 54.94
CA ALA A 145 0.00 15.53 53.82
C ALA A 145 -1.18 14.56 53.99
N GLN A 146 -1.39 14.07 55.22
CA GLN A 146 -2.48 13.16 55.55
C GLN A 146 -3.83 13.89 55.55
N ALA A 147 -3.91 15.11 56.09
CA ALA A 147 -5.11 15.94 55.99
C ALA A 147 -5.47 16.30 54.53
N TYR A 148 -4.47 16.52 53.66
CA TYR A 148 -4.70 16.73 52.23
C TYR A 148 -5.21 15.45 51.54
N ALA A 149 -4.62 14.29 51.83
CA ALA A 149 -5.07 13.01 51.29
C ALA A 149 -6.49 12.67 51.75
N ASP A 150 -6.80 12.88 53.02
CA ASP A 150 -8.13 12.66 53.60
C ASP A 150 -9.16 13.64 53.03
N GLY A 151 -8.79 14.91 52.85
CA GLY A 151 -9.63 15.93 52.21
C GLY A 151 -9.94 15.59 50.74
N PHE A 152 -8.95 15.08 49.99
CA PHE A 152 -9.14 14.63 48.62
C PHE A 152 -10.02 13.37 48.53
N ALA A 153 -9.79 12.40 49.41
CA ALA A 153 -10.60 11.17 49.49
C ALA A 153 -12.05 11.47 49.95
N ALA A 154 -12.24 12.45 50.82
CA ALA A 154 -13.57 12.92 51.22
C ALA A 154 -14.27 13.67 50.08
N GLY A 155 -13.56 14.52 49.34
CA GLY A 155 -14.09 15.24 48.17
C GLY A 155 -14.52 14.30 47.04
N THR A 156 -13.70 13.29 46.75
CA THR A 156 -14.02 12.25 45.74
C THR A 156 -15.22 11.39 46.14
N ARG A 157 -15.34 11.01 47.43
CA ARG A 157 -16.51 10.27 47.94
C ARG A 157 -17.78 11.13 47.96
N ALA A 158 -17.68 12.41 48.34
CA ALA A 158 -18.81 13.33 48.32
C ALA A 158 -19.31 13.61 46.88
N ALA A 159 -18.38 13.71 45.92
CA ALA A 159 -18.71 13.80 44.49
C ALA A 159 -19.44 12.54 43.97
N MET A 160 -19.08 11.35 44.47
CA MET A 160 -19.79 10.12 44.14
C MET A 160 -21.17 9.99 44.80
N GLN A 161 -21.39 10.57 45.99
CA GLN A 161 -22.65 10.46 46.73
C GLN A 161 -23.70 11.53 46.36
N ARG A 162 -23.30 12.74 45.93
CA ARG A 162 -24.24 13.84 45.63
C ARG A 162 -24.92 13.79 44.25
N GLY A 163 -24.66 12.78 43.43
CA GLY A 163 -25.46 12.59 42.23
C GLY A 163 -24.79 11.70 41.20
N GLY A 164 -25.23 10.45 41.12
CA GLY A 164 -26.11 10.02 40.03
C GLY A 164 -25.74 10.34 38.57
N THR A 165 -24.48 10.63 38.25
CA THR A 165 -23.97 10.56 36.89
C THR A 165 -22.93 9.47 36.83
N ARG A 166 -23.22 8.49 35.97
CA ARG A 166 -22.31 7.45 35.48
C ARG A 166 -20.88 7.98 35.38
N PRO A 167 -19.85 7.16 35.60
CA PRO A 167 -18.46 7.57 35.48
C PRO A 167 -18.31 8.36 34.19
N GLY A 168 -18.07 9.65 34.36
CA GLY A 168 -17.99 10.60 33.27
C GLY A 168 -16.98 10.05 32.30
N VAL A 169 -17.46 9.78 31.08
CA VAL A 169 -16.70 9.91 29.86
C VAL A 169 -15.67 11.01 30.10
N VAL A 170 -14.39 10.64 30.21
CA VAL A 170 -13.29 11.59 30.12
C VAL A 170 -13.62 12.43 28.90
N SER A 171 -13.94 13.71 29.13
CA SER A 171 -14.56 14.57 28.12
C SER A 171 -13.81 14.42 26.80
N THR A 172 -14.42 13.69 25.87
CA THR A 172 -13.95 13.58 24.48
C THR A 172 -14.00 14.94 23.81
N GLY A 173 -14.59 15.97 24.43
CA GLY A 173 -14.53 17.36 23.97
C GLY A 173 -13.11 17.92 23.86
N GLY A 174 -12.18 17.50 24.73
CA GLY A 174 -10.78 17.92 24.65
C GLY A 174 -10.08 17.36 23.40
N LEU A 175 -10.20 16.05 23.18
CA LEU A 175 -9.61 15.36 22.02
C LEU A 175 -10.36 15.67 20.71
N SER A 176 -11.67 15.82 20.75
CA SER A 176 -12.48 16.18 19.58
C SER A 176 -12.22 17.62 19.14
N SER A 177 -12.03 18.56 20.08
CA SER A 177 -11.66 19.94 19.75
C SER A 177 -10.22 20.07 19.26
N ALA A 178 -9.30 19.24 19.77
CA ALA A 178 -7.94 19.14 19.25
C ALA A 178 -7.92 18.49 17.85
N ALA A 179 -8.72 17.45 17.62
CA ALA A 179 -8.85 16.78 16.32
C ALA A 179 -9.48 17.70 15.26
N ALA A 180 -10.46 18.53 15.63
CA ALA A 180 -11.07 19.52 14.73
C ALA A 180 -10.09 20.61 14.26
N ARG A 181 -8.97 20.81 14.96
CA ARG A 181 -7.91 21.77 14.58
C ARG A 181 -6.84 21.15 13.69
N LEU A 182 -6.84 19.83 13.52
CA LEU A 182 -5.85 19.13 12.71
C LEU A 182 -6.32 19.02 11.24
N PRO A 183 -5.44 19.22 10.26
CA PRO A 183 -5.77 18.99 8.87
C PRO A 183 -6.23 17.54 8.65
N ARG A 184 -7.31 17.34 7.88
CA ARG A 184 -7.88 16.01 7.58
C ARG A 184 -6.85 15.01 7.05
N ALA A 185 -5.88 15.48 6.26
CA ALA A 185 -4.78 14.66 5.76
C ALA A 185 -3.88 14.11 6.89
N SER A 186 -3.60 14.91 7.92
CA SER A 186 -2.81 14.49 9.09
C SER A 186 -3.55 13.46 9.94
N VAL A 187 -4.86 13.61 10.10
CA VAL A 187 -5.73 12.63 10.79
C VAL A 187 -5.76 11.30 10.04
N LEU A 188 -5.90 11.33 8.72
CA LEU A 188 -5.88 10.12 7.88
C LEU A 188 -4.51 9.42 7.88
N SER A 189 -3.41 10.17 7.90
CA SER A 189 -2.06 9.63 8.01
C SER A 189 -1.84 8.96 9.38
N ALA A 190 -2.16 9.67 10.47
CA ALA A 190 -2.08 9.14 11.83
C ALA A 190 -2.93 7.87 11.99
N ARG A 191 -4.13 7.83 11.39
CA ARG A 191 -4.99 6.64 11.34
C ARG A 191 -4.31 5.46 10.66
N ARG A 192 -3.69 5.66 9.48
CA ARG A 192 -3.00 4.57 8.76
C ARG A 192 -1.83 4.02 9.58
N THR A 193 -1.10 4.90 10.26
CA THR A 193 0.02 4.52 11.12
C THR A 193 -0.45 3.75 12.36
N LEU A 194 -1.50 4.23 13.03
CA LEU A 194 -2.09 3.55 14.20
C LEU A 194 -2.74 2.22 13.84
N ALA A 195 -3.44 2.12 12.70
CA ALA A 195 -4.02 0.86 12.24
C ALA A 195 -2.97 -0.20 11.91
N ARG A 196 -1.78 0.21 11.43
CA ARG A 196 -0.64 -0.70 11.24
C ARG A 196 -0.01 -1.11 12.56
N ALA A 197 0.08 -0.20 13.53
CA ALA A 197 0.65 -0.47 14.85
C ALA A 197 -0.28 -1.32 15.75
N LEU A 198 -1.60 -1.19 15.57
CA LEU A 198 -2.63 -1.88 16.35
C LEU A 198 -3.23 -3.09 15.62
N HIS A 199 -2.49 -3.70 14.70
CA HIS A 199 -3.01 -4.82 13.92
C HIS A 199 -3.46 -5.96 14.86
N PRO A 200 -4.68 -6.51 14.71
CA PRO A 200 -5.24 -7.49 15.65
C PRO A 200 -4.37 -8.75 15.80
N ASP A 201 -3.63 -9.14 14.76
CA ASP A 201 -2.71 -10.27 14.80
C ASP A 201 -1.53 -10.07 15.78
N LEU A 202 -1.19 -8.82 16.12
CA LEU A 202 -0.13 -8.51 17.09
C LEU A 202 -0.57 -8.80 18.53
N PHE A 203 -1.88 -8.91 18.80
CA PHE A 203 -2.45 -9.08 20.14
C PHE A 203 -3.27 -10.36 20.29
N ALA A 204 -3.09 -11.33 19.38
CA ALA A 204 -3.83 -12.59 19.39
C ALA A 204 -3.67 -13.42 20.69
N GLN A 205 -2.65 -13.12 21.50
CA GLN A 205 -2.37 -13.79 22.77
C GLN A 205 -3.03 -13.13 23.99
N ASP A 206 -3.57 -11.91 23.86
CA ASP A 206 -4.20 -11.17 24.96
C ASP A 206 -5.57 -10.57 24.56
N PRO A 207 -6.68 -11.19 24.97
CA PRO A 207 -8.03 -10.75 24.58
C PRO A 207 -8.40 -9.38 25.16
N ALA A 208 -7.84 -8.97 26.30
CA ALA A 208 -8.13 -7.65 26.88
C ALA A 208 -7.51 -6.52 26.05
N THR A 209 -6.28 -6.73 25.60
CA THR A 209 -5.56 -5.78 24.73
C THR A 209 -6.19 -5.71 23.33
N GLN A 210 -6.69 -6.84 22.81
CA GLN A 210 -7.44 -6.87 21.55
C GLN A 210 -8.73 -6.04 21.62
N LEU A 211 -9.50 -6.13 22.72
CA LEU A 211 -10.71 -5.32 22.92
C LEU A 211 -10.38 -3.83 23.00
N LEU A 212 -9.34 -3.45 23.74
CA LEU A 212 -8.87 -2.08 23.82
C LEU A 212 -8.44 -1.52 22.45
N ALA A 213 -7.67 -2.28 21.67
CA ALA A 213 -7.27 -1.91 20.32
C ALA A 213 -8.48 -1.70 19.40
N THR A 214 -9.47 -2.59 19.45
CA THR A 214 -10.70 -2.42 18.66
C THR A 214 -11.51 -1.19 19.05
N GLU A 215 -11.57 -0.87 20.34
CA GLU A 215 -12.34 0.29 20.81
C GLU A 215 -11.63 1.61 20.47
N ILE A 216 -10.29 1.64 20.54
CA ILE A 216 -9.48 2.78 20.06
C ILE A 216 -9.70 3.01 18.55
N LEU A 217 -9.70 1.94 17.75
CA LEU A 217 -9.95 2.05 16.31
C LEU A 217 -11.36 2.56 15.99
N LYS A 218 -12.39 2.15 16.74
CA LYS A 218 -13.76 2.69 16.60
C LYS A 218 -13.84 4.19 16.92
N GLN A 219 -13.19 4.63 18.00
CA GLN A 219 -13.16 6.05 18.38
C GLN A 219 -12.41 6.90 17.34
N LEU A 220 -11.35 6.36 16.72
CA LEU A 220 -10.66 7.04 15.63
C LEU A 220 -11.52 7.14 14.36
N ASN A 221 -12.30 6.11 14.04
CA ASN A 221 -13.20 6.16 12.89
C ASN A 221 -14.31 7.20 13.09
N SER A 222 -14.90 7.28 14.30
CA SER A 222 -15.96 8.26 14.59
C SER A 222 -15.49 9.72 14.58
N LEU A 223 -14.17 9.96 14.75
CA LEU A 223 -13.55 11.29 14.64
C LEU A 223 -13.22 11.68 13.19
N ALA A 224 -13.06 10.71 12.28
CA ALA A 224 -12.72 10.98 10.88
C ALA A 224 -13.95 11.17 9.97
N ASP A 225 -15.12 10.68 10.40
CA ASP A 225 -16.40 10.79 9.70
C ASP A 225 -17.18 12.08 10.04
N LYS A 226 -16.67 12.89 10.98
CA LYS A 226 -17.16 14.25 11.31
C LYS A 226 -16.36 15.31 10.57
#